data_AF-A0A7S3ES57-F1
#
_entry.id   AF-A0A7S3ES57-F1
#
_cell.length_a   1.000
_cell.length_b   1.000
_cell.length_c   1.000
_cell.angle_alpha   90.00
_cell.angle_beta   90.00
_cell.angle_gamma   90.00
#
_symmetry.space_group_name_H-M   'P 1'
#
loop_
_entity.id
_entity.type
_entity.pdbx_description
1 polymer ?
#
loop_
_entity_poly.entity_id
_entity_poly.type
_entity_poly.pdbx_seq_one_letter_code
_entity_poly.pdbx_strand_id
1 'polypeptide(L)'
;YLIFGSGAYIEKTWVGLSDHNALRLQFTFSKIDYWKGYALQVLVDGEISLSRMFEARDGQGALCGEASFWGQGDDGIFEIDATVSHSAPSATVRITTDIPPGLSGSMQMAWWGLNDFRLSTGE
;
A
#
# COMPACT_ATOMS: atom_id res chain seq x y z
N TYR A 1 -11.80 -8.31 -12.50
CA TYR A 1 -10.44 -7.76 -12.38
C TYR A 1 -10.54 -6.26 -12.10
N LEU A 2 -10.79 -5.88 -10.84
CA LEU A 2 -10.82 -4.49 -10.33
C LEU A 2 -10.60 -4.53 -8.81
N ILE A 3 -9.55 -5.25 -8.36
CA ILE A 3 -9.44 -5.63 -6.94
C ILE A 3 -8.72 -4.55 -6.12
N PHE A 4 -7.83 -3.75 -6.73
CA PHE A 4 -6.97 -2.80 -6.03
C PHE A 4 -7.23 -1.34 -6.41
N GLY A 5 -8.48 -0.91 -6.19
CA GLY A 5 -8.94 0.48 -6.31
C GLY A 5 -9.54 0.97 -4.98
N SER A 6 -10.62 1.73 -5.06
CA SER A 6 -11.39 2.21 -3.92
C SER A 6 -11.80 1.10 -2.94
N GLY A 7 -11.53 1.33 -1.65
CA GLY A 7 -11.90 0.42 -0.56
C GLY A 7 -11.20 -0.95 -0.56
N ALA A 8 -10.26 -1.16 -1.49
CA ALA A 8 -9.51 -2.40 -1.58
C ALA A 8 -8.51 -2.55 -0.43
N TYR A 9 -8.29 -3.78 -0.01
CA TYR A 9 -7.21 -4.14 0.91
C TYR A 9 -6.68 -5.54 0.61
N ILE A 10 -5.44 -5.80 1.04
CA ILE A 10 -4.94 -7.15 1.26
C ILE A 10 -4.69 -7.34 2.75
N GLU A 11 -4.96 -8.53 3.25
CA GLU A 11 -4.75 -8.85 4.66
C GLU A 11 -4.25 -10.28 4.81
N LYS A 12 -3.34 -10.47 5.76
CA LYS A 12 -2.87 -11.78 6.15
C LYS A 12 -2.53 -11.77 7.64
N THR A 13 -2.77 -12.90 8.28
CA THR A 13 -2.34 -13.15 9.65
C THR A 13 -1.20 -14.16 9.65
N TRP A 14 -0.13 -13.83 10.36
CA TRP A 14 0.97 -14.73 10.69
C TRP A 14 0.81 -15.19 12.13
N VAL A 15 1.11 -16.46 12.37
CA VAL A 15 1.03 -17.10 13.69
C VAL A 15 2.31 -17.89 13.93
N GLY A 16 2.66 -18.09 15.19
CA GLY A 16 3.88 -18.83 15.56
C GLY A 16 5.16 -18.05 15.25
N LEU A 17 5.10 -16.71 15.32
CA LEU A 17 6.29 -15.87 15.25
C LEU A 17 7.18 -16.18 16.46
N SER A 18 8.48 -16.35 16.23
CA SER A 18 9.47 -16.47 17.32
C SER A 18 9.49 -15.22 18.17
N ASP A 19 10.08 -15.27 19.37
CA ASP A 19 10.30 -14.08 20.19
C ASP A 19 11.00 -12.97 19.38
N HIS A 20 10.46 -11.76 19.48
CA HIS A 20 10.91 -10.55 18.79
C HIS A 20 10.36 -9.31 19.50
N ASN A 21 10.88 -8.13 19.15
CA ASN A 21 10.34 -6.84 19.61
C ASN A 21 10.00 -5.89 18.46
N ALA A 22 10.30 -6.29 17.23
CA ALA A 22 9.97 -5.55 16.03
C ALA A 22 9.59 -6.48 14.86
N LEU A 23 8.69 -5.98 14.02
CA LEU A 23 8.43 -6.51 12.69
C LEU A 23 9.02 -5.56 11.66
N ARG A 24 9.64 -6.11 10.62
CA ARG A 24 10.03 -5.38 9.41
C ARG A 24 9.19 -5.87 8.24
N LEU A 25 8.53 -4.92 7.58
CA LEU A 25 7.68 -5.13 6.43
C LEU A 25 8.33 -4.50 5.22
N GLN A 26 8.57 -5.30 4.19
CA GLN A 26 9.18 -4.85 2.95
C GLN A 26 8.33 -5.28 1.77
N PHE A 27 8.09 -4.37 0.83
CA PHE A 27 7.36 -4.67 -0.39
C PHE A 27 7.54 -3.58 -1.43
N THR A 28 7.29 -3.94 -2.68
CA THR A 28 7.21 -2.99 -3.78
C THR A 28 5.75 -2.58 -3.98
N PHE A 29 5.48 -1.30 -3.90
CA PHE A 29 4.17 -0.70 -4.10
C PHE A 29 4.06 -0.07 -5.49
N SER A 30 3.02 -0.43 -6.23
CA SER A 30 2.66 0.21 -7.49
C SER A 30 1.54 1.20 -7.25
N LYS A 31 1.79 2.47 -7.55
CA LYS A 31 0.81 3.56 -7.69
C LYS A 31 0.48 3.69 -9.16
N ILE A 32 -0.80 3.69 -9.52
CA ILE A 32 -1.26 3.83 -10.91
C ILE A 32 -2.29 4.95 -11.00
N ASP A 33 -2.19 5.76 -12.05
CA ASP A 33 -3.04 6.90 -12.36
C ASP A 33 -2.99 8.05 -11.30
N TYR A 34 -4.14 8.55 -10.86
CA TYR A 34 -4.28 9.85 -10.19
C TYR A 34 -4.51 9.71 -8.68
N TRP A 35 -3.49 10.04 -7.88
CA TRP A 35 -3.48 9.85 -6.42
C TRP A 35 -3.49 11.12 -5.57
N LYS A 36 -3.90 12.27 -6.11
CA LYS A 36 -3.76 13.55 -5.40
C LYS A 36 -4.42 13.52 -4.01
N GLY A 37 -3.60 13.51 -2.96
CA GLY A 37 -4.06 13.51 -1.57
C GLY A 37 -4.52 12.16 -1.05
N TYR A 38 -4.14 11.05 -1.70
CA TYR A 38 -4.38 9.69 -1.20
C TYR A 38 -3.08 9.06 -0.70
N ALA A 39 -3.20 8.24 0.34
CA ALA A 39 -2.11 7.57 1.01
C ALA A 39 -2.22 6.04 0.91
N LEU A 40 -1.06 5.41 0.72
CA LEU A 40 -0.83 4.03 1.12
C LEU A 40 -0.87 3.95 2.66
N GLN A 41 -1.56 2.95 3.19
CA GLN A 41 -1.60 2.65 4.61
C GLN A 41 -1.23 1.19 4.87
N VAL A 42 -0.39 0.98 5.88
CA VAL A 42 -0.07 -0.34 6.43
C VAL A 42 -0.54 -0.37 7.87
N LEU A 43 -1.39 -1.33 8.18
CA LEU A 43 -1.90 -1.57 9.52
C LEU A 43 -1.30 -2.86 10.07
N VAL A 44 -0.81 -2.81 11.31
CA VAL A 44 -0.39 -3.98 12.07
C VAL A 44 -1.34 -4.11 13.26
N ASP A 45 -2.02 -5.25 13.35
CA ASP A 45 -3.04 -5.55 14.36
C ASP A 45 -4.18 -4.51 14.42
N GLY A 46 -4.50 -3.91 13.27
CA GLY A 46 -5.55 -2.91 13.14
C GLY A 46 -5.10 -1.47 13.36
N GLU A 47 -3.84 -1.24 13.77
CA GLU A 47 -3.28 0.09 14.00
C GLU A 47 -2.43 0.56 12.82
N ILE A 48 -2.64 1.79 12.35
CA ILE A 48 -1.85 2.37 11.25
C ILE A 48 -0.40 2.52 11.70
N SER A 49 0.48 1.69 11.11
CA SER A 49 1.91 1.66 11.41
C SER A 49 2.74 2.41 10.36
N LEU A 50 2.21 2.58 9.15
CA LEU A 50 2.76 3.43 8.10
C LEU A 50 1.62 4.13 7.38
N SER A 51 1.78 5.42 7.10
CA SER A 51 0.97 6.15 6.14
C SER A 51 1.88 6.97 5.23
N ARG A 52 1.77 6.75 3.93
CA ARG A 52 2.55 7.47 2.92
C ARG A 52 1.60 8.10 1.91
N MET A 53 1.44 9.42 2.02
CA MET A 53 0.69 10.22 1.06
C MET A 53 1.44 10.31 -0.27
N PHE A 54 0.70 10.29 -1.36
CA PHE A 54 1.21 10.55 -2.70
C PHE A 54 0.53 11.78 -3.31
N GLU A 55 1.31 12.51 -4.10
CA GLU A 55 0.79 13.53 -5.00
C GLU A 55 0.49 12.95 -6.38
N ALA A 56 -0.26 13.70 -7.19
CA ALA A 56 -0.63 13.27 -8.53
C ALA A 56 0.61 12.88 -9.37
N ARG A 57 1.67 13.69 -9.29
CA ARG A 57 2.92 13.53 -10.05
C ARG A 57 4.05 12.80 -9.32
N ASP A 58 3.75 12.13 -8.21
CA ASP A 58 4.74 11.25 -7.59
C ASP A 58 4.83 9.96 -8.42
N GLY A 59 5.93 9.76 -9.16
CA GLY A 59 6.09 8.57 -9.99
C GLY A 59 7.19 8.68 -11.05
N GLN A 60 7.24 7.71 -11.94
CA GLN A 60 8.16 7.64 -13.08
C GLN A 60 7.48 7.99 -14.43
N GLY A 61 6.23 8.45 -14.41
CA GLY A 61 5.46 8.80 -15.60
C GLY A 61 4.48 7.69 -15.99
N ALA A 62 4.17 7.56 -17.29
CA ALA A 62 3.28 6.50 -17.78
C ALA A 62 3.99 5.14 -17.79
N LEU A 63 3.75 4.30 -16.78
CA LEU A 63 4.26 2.93 -16.71
C LEU A 63 3.21 1.93 -17.21
N CYS A 64 1.93 2.24 -17.04
CA CYS A 64 0.80 1.44 -17.48
C CYS A 64 -0.16 2.30 -18.31
N GLY A 65 -0.31 1.99 -19.59
CA GLY A 65 -1.18 2.76 -20.47
C GLY A 65 -0.55 4.08 -20.93
N GLU A 66 -1.40 5.07 -21.23
CA GLU A 66 -0.99 6.43 -21.61
C GLU A 66 -0.91 7.33 -20.37
N ALA A 67 -0.13 8.42 -20.43
CA ALA A 67 -0.04 9.39 -19.34
C ALA A 67 -1.43 9.76 -18.83
N SER A 68 -1.67 9.50 -17.53
CA SER A 68 -3.02 9.54 -16.99
C SER A 68 -3.67 10.92 -17.11
N PHE A 69 -5.01 10.95 -17.00
CA PHE A 69 -5.91 12.12 -17.04
C PHE A 69 -5.20 13.49 -17.22
N TRP A 70 -5.11 13.95 -18.47
CA TRP A 70 -4.52 15.24 -18.88
C TRP A 70 -3.03 15.42 -18.55
N GLY A 71 -2.26 14.32 -18.44
CA GLY A 71 -0.85 14.34 -18.07
C GLY A 71 -0.62 14.80 -16.62
N GLN A 72 -1.54 14.44 -15.71
CA GLN A 72 -1.50 14.90 -14.33
C GLN A 72 -1.28 13.81 -13.28
N GLY A 73 -1.48 12.54 -13.59
CA GLY A 73 -1.12 11.43 -12.70
C GLY A 73 0.03 10.61 -13.28
N ASP A 74 1.08 10.47 -12.51
CA ASP A 74 2.20 9.60 -12.87
C ASP A 74 2.02 8.24 -12.20
N ASP A 75 2.30 7.16 -12.93
CA ASP A 75 2.46 5.86 -12.31
C ASP A 75 3.79 5.82 -11.58
N GLY A 76 3.85 5.07 -10.50
CA GLY A 76 4.99 5.02 -9.61
C GLY A 76 5.23 3.64 -9.04
N ILE A 77 6.47 3.18 -9.08
CA ILE A 77 6.96 2.04 -8.32
C ILE A 77 7.77 2.55 -7.14
N PHE A 78 7.39 2.11 -5.94
CA PHE A 78 7.97 2.56 -4.69
C PHE A 78 8.36 1.38 -3.81
N GLU A 79 9.63 1.33 -3.40
CA GLU A 79 10.06 0.43 -2.35
C GLU A 79 9.56 0.94 -1.00
N ILE A 80 8.91 0.07 -0.24
CA ILE A 80 8.41 0.33 1.10
C ILE A 80 9.19 -0.55 2.07
N ASP A 81 9.69 0.07 3.13
CA ASP A 81 10.42 -0.57 4.22
C ASP A 81 9.96 0.07 5.53
N ALA A 82 9.19 -0.67 6.32
CA ALA A 82 8.62 -0.19 7.57
C ALA A 82 9.00 -1.11 8.72
N THR A 83 9.50 -0.52 9.81
CA THR A 83 9.78 -1.24 11.06
C THR A 83 8.76 -0.81 12.11
N VAL A 84 8.12 -1.79 12.75
CA VAL A 84 7.03 -1.59 13.71
C VAL A 84 7.36 -2.31 15.00
N SER A 85 7.27 -1.64 16.15
CA SER A 85 7.42 -2.29 17.45
C SER A 85 6.28 -3.27 17.67
N HIS A 86 6.61 -4.55 17.90
CA HIS A 86 5.65 -5.63 18.04
C HIS A 86 6.32 -6.84 18.70
N SER A 87 5.62 -7.51 19.61
CA SER A 87 6.18 -8.66 20.36
C SER A 87 5.20 -9.82 20.53
N ALA A 88 4.00 -9.74 19.95
CA ALA A 88 3.03 -10.82 20.05
C ALA A 88 3.43 -12.01 19.16
N PRO A 89 3.06 -13.26 19.50
CA PRO A 89 3.40 -14.43 18.69
C PRO A 89 2.58 -14.54 17.38
N SER A 90 1.68 -13.60 17.14
CA SER A 90 0.88 -13.47 15.93
C SER A 90 0.78 -12.01 15.54
N ALA A 91 0.73 -11.73 14.24
CA ALA A 91 0.54 -10.39 13.71
C ALA A 91 -0.43 -10.44 12.53
N THR A 92 -1.38 -9.51 12.48
CA THR A 92 -2.23 -9.29 11.31
C THR A 92 -1.76 -8.05 10.58
N VAL A 93 -1.32 -8.21 9.34
CA VAL A 93 -0.94 -7.06 8.49
C VAL A 93 -2.02 -6.84 7.45
N ARG A 94 -2.50 -5.60 7.38
CA ARG A 94 -3.38 -5.12 6.31
C ARG A 94 -2.67 -4.02 5.54
N ILE A 95 -2.70 -4.12 4.22
CA ILE A 95 -2.23 -3.07 3.32
C ILE A 95 -3.43 -2.56 2.53
N THR A 96 -3.63 -1.25 2.58
CA THR A 96 -4.79 -0.57 2.01
C THR A 96 -4.40 0.84 1.57
N THR A 97 -5.39 1.59 1.11
CA THR A 97 -5.28 3.02 0.84
C THR A 97 -6.40 3.75 1.57
N ASP A 98 -6.31 5.08 1.63
CA ASP A 98 -7.43 5.94 2.03
C ASP A 98 -8.26 6.46 0.84
N ILE A 99 -8.10 5.86 -0.35
CA ILE A 99 -8.97 6.13 -1.49
C ILE A 99 -10.42 5.84 -1.04
N PRO A 100 -11.32 6.84 -1.05
CA PRO A 100 -12.65 6.71 -0.47
C PRO A 100 -13.39 5.49 -1.04
N PRO A 101 -14.09 4.69 -0.21
CA PRO A 101 -14.86 3.54 -0.68
C PRO A 101 -16.02 3.98 -1.59
N GLY A 102 -16.39 3.15 -2.56
CA GLY A 102 -17.54 3.37 -3.43
C GLY A 102 -17.27 4.19 -4.69
N LEU A 103 -16.02 4.60 -4.95
CA LEU A 103 -15.67 5.16 -6.26
C LEU A 103 -15.71 4.04 -7.32
N SER A 104 -16.31 4.34 -8.47
CA SER A 104 -16.47 3.38 -9.56
C SER A 104 -16.52 4.09 -10.92
N GLY A 105 -16.38 3.32 -11.99
CA GLY A 105 -16.40 3.85 -13.35
C GLY A 105 -15.34 4.96 -13.54
N SER A 106 -15.74 6.07 -14.13
CA SER A 106 -14.86 7.22 -14.38
C SER A 106 -14.44 7.99 -13.13
N MET A 107 -15.05 7.74 -11.96
CA MET A 107 -14.63 8.33 -10.69
C MET A 107 -13.49 7.55 -10.03
N GLN A 108 -13.30 6.28 -10.43
CA GLN A 108 -12.19 5.46 -9.96
C GLN A 108 -10.97 5.71 -10.83
N MET A 109 -10.10 6.60 -10.37
CA MET A 109 -8.93 7.05 -11.13
C MET A 109 -7.62 6.78 -10.40
N ALA A 110 -7.65 6.07 -9.27
CA ALA A 110 -6.48 5.73 -8.48
C ALA A 110 -6.42 4.20 -8.31
N TRP A 111 -5.41 3.56 -8.85
CA TRP A 111 -5.25 2.11 -8.71
C TRP A 111 -3.90 1.80 -8.08
N TRP A 112 -3.80 0.64 -7.44
CA TRP A 112 -2.55 0.21 -6.85
C TRP A 112 -2.28 -1.27 -7.07
N GLY A 113 -1.05 -1.67 -6.74
CA GLY A 113 -0.62 -3.04 -6.68
C GLY A 113 0.47 -3.22 -5.64
N LEU A 114 0.74 -4.48 -5.32
CA LEU A 114 1.80 -4.85 -4.40
C LEU A 114 2.51 -6.11 -4.88
N ASN A 115 3.83 -6.08 -4.87
CA ASN A 115 4.70 -7.20 -5.22
C ASN A 115 5.75 -7.44 -4.13
N ASP A 116 6.36 -8.62 -4.16
CA ASP A 116 7.56 -8.97 -3.39
C ASP A 116 7.45 -8.77 -1.86
N PHE A 117 6.25 -8.97 -1.29
CA PHE A 117 6.03 -8.80 0.14
C PHE A 117 6.90 -9.75 0.99
N ARG A 118 7.57 -9.17 1.99
CA ARG A 118 8.33 -9.88 3.01
C ARG A 118 7.98 -9.33 4.39
N LEU A 119 7.81 -10.26 5.33
CA LEU A 119 7.73 -9.98 6.76
C LEU A 119 8.90 -10.69 7.43
N SER A 120 9.67 -9.98 8.23
CA SER A 120 10.67 -10.57 9.11
C SER A 120 10.54 -10.04 10.53
N THR A 121 10.91 -10.86 11.51
CA THR A 121 11.05 -10.46 12.90
C THR A 121 12.45 -9.87 13.13
N GLY A 122 12.55 -8.92 14.06
CA GLY A 122 13.80 -8.30 14.48
C GLY A 122 13.96 -8.28 16.01
N GLU A 123 15.21 -8.07 16.43
CA GLU A 123 15.59 -7.67 17.79
C GLU A 123 15.66 -6.15 17.95
#